data_AF-A0A3M1HG22-F1
#
_entry.id   AF-A0A3M1HG22-F1
#
_cell.length_a   1.000
_cell.length_b   1.000
_cell.length_c   1.000
_cell.angle_alpha   90.00
_cell.angle_beta   90.00
_cell.angle_gamma   90.00
#
_symmetry.space_group_name_H-M   'P 1'
#
loop_
_entity.id
_entity.type
_entity.pdbx_description
1 polymer ?
#
loop_
_entity_poly.entity_id
_entity_poly.type
_entity_poly.pdbx_seq_one_letter_code
_entity_poly.pdbx_strand_id
1 'polypeptide(L)'
;MVKKNYFTQKFQKLEKALPQDSLEAQELLQALKQEVMELSEANEVLEGYNRSLSLKMVERTEELQNLLNTLQEEKAFQEAYNTLVTKLNSSVELDQLLKDALSGMLEFTDSLVGILYLFNKESQLLEAVQWKGVEPEKKAFALGEGLPGQAIQEKRFIHVTHPPHSAKFSIKGGIFDGWRGIYYAFQRMFAEI
;
A
#
# COMPACT_ATOMS: atom_id res chain seq x y z
N MET A 1 32.43 23.55 1.87
CA MET A 1 32.90 24.72 2.65
C MET A 1 34.42 24.74 2.93
N VAL A 2 35.08 23.60 3.20
CA VAL A 2 36.52 23.55 3.56
C VAL A 2 37.48 23.92 2.41
N LYS A 3 37.15 23.61 1.14
CA LYS A 3 38.03 23.85 -0.02
C LYS A 3 38.20 25.33 -0.41
N LYS A 4 37.16 26.15 -0.27
CA LYS A 4 37.18 27.61 -0.60
C LYS A 4 38.23 28.35 0.25
N ASN A 5 38.46 27.90 1.48
CA ASN A 5 39.42 28.51 2.40
C ASN A 5 40.89 28.15 2.05
N TYR A 6 41.12 26.95 1.51
CA TYR A 6 42.46 26.49 1.15
C TYR A 6 43.05 27.23 -0.05
N PHE A 7 42.28 27.44 -1.12
CA PHE A 7 42.76 28.14 -2.32
C PHE A 7 43.02 29.63 -2.04
N THR A 8 42.13 30.30 -1.31
CA THR A 8 42.29 31.70 -0.91
C THR A 8 43.58 31.91 -0.11
N GLN A 9 43.88 31.03 0.85
CA GLN A 9 45.13 31.09 1.62
C GLN A 9 46.37 30.84 0.76
N LYS A 10 46.30 29.93 -0.23
CA LYS A 10 47.42 29.60 -1.11
C LYS A 10 47.71 30.73 -2.10
N PHE A 11 46.67 31.36 -2.65
CA PHE A 11 46.79 32.53 -3.52
C PHE A 11 47.35 33.75 -2.78
N GLN A 12 46.92 34.01 -1.54
CA GLN A 12 47.48 35.09 -0.71
C GLN A 12 48.98 34.89 -0.39
N LYS A 13 49.42 33.63 -0.22
CA LYS A 13 50.84 33.32 -0.04
C LYS A 13 51.64 33.53 -1.34
N LEU A 14 51.06 33.20 -2.49
CA LEU A 14 51.67 33.40 -3.80
C LEU A 14 51.79 34.90 -4.16
N GLU A 15 50.76 35.70 -3.86
CA GLU A 15 50.78 37.16 -4.05
C GLU A 15 51.90 37.85 -3.26
N LYS A 16 52.20 37.35 -2.06
CA LYS A 16 53.28 37.88 -1.21
C LYS A 16 54.68 37.43 -1.67
N ALA A 17 54.77 36.36 -2.45
CA ALA A 17 56.03 35.78 -2.91
C ALA A 17 56.44 36.22 -4.33
N LEU A 18 55.53 36.86 -5.07
CA LEU A 18 55.78 37.34 -6.43
C LEU A 18 56.38 38.76 -6.41
N PRO A 19 57.39 39.05 -7.25
CA PRO A 19 57.95 40.39 -7.38
C PRO A 19 56.90 41.36 -7.94
N GLN A 20 56.72 42.50 -7.26
CA GLN A 20 55.67 43.48 -7.60
C GLN A 20 55.85 44.15 -8.96
N ASP A 21 57.03 44.03 -9.57
CA ASP A 21 57.41 44.72 -10.80
C ASP A 21 57.18 43.87 -12.07
N SER A 22 56.77 42.60 -11.93
CA SER A 22 56.50 41.71 -13.08
C SER A 22 55.02 41.72 -13.44
N LEU A 23 54.65 42.60 -14.38
CA LEU A 23 53.28 42.74 -14.89
C LEU A 23 52.72 41.41 -15.43
N GLU A 24 53.52 40.68 -16.21
CA GLU A 24 53.12 39.37 -16.79
C GLU A 24 52.78 38.33 -15.70
N ALA A 25 53.52 38.30 -14.59
CA ALA A 25 53.27 37.36 -13.50
C ALA A 25 51.99 37.71 -12.73
N GLN A 26 51.64 38.99 -12.62
CA GLN A 26 50.39 39.44 -11.99
C GLN A 26 49.18 39.14 -12.89
N GLU A 27 49.29 39.36 -14.20
CA GLU A 27 48.23 39.04 -15.17
C GLU A 27 47.92 37.54 -15.20
N LEU A 28 48.95 36.68 -15.23
CA LEU A 28 48.79 35.23 -15.18
C LEU A 28 48.16 34.76 -13.86
N LEU A 29 48.55 35.38 -12.73
CA LEU A 29 47.96 35.05 -11.44
C LEU A 29 46.48 35.44 -11.38
N GLN A 30 46.12 36.58 -11.96
CA GLN A 30 44.74 37.05 -12.01
C GLN A 30 43.88 36.15 -12.91
N ALA A 31 44.38 35.77 -14.08
CA ALA A 31 43.72 34.81 -14.97
C ALA A 31 43.52 33.46 -14.28
N LEU A 32 44.54 32.93 -13.61
CA LEU A 32 44.47 31.66 -12.87
C LEU A 32 43.47 31.74 -11.70
N LYS A 33 43.41 32.86 -10.98
CA LYS A 33 42.42 33.09 -9.92
C LYS A 33 40.99 33.06 -10.46
N GLN A 34 40.77 33.69 -11.61
CA GLN A 34 39.47 33.74 -12.26
C GLN A 34 39.03 32.35 -12.72
N GLU A 35 39.92 31.59 -13.37
CA GLU A 35 39.63 30.23 -13.81
C GLU A 35 39.34 29.28 -12.64
N VAL A 36 40.09 29.38 -11.54
CA VAL A 36 39.83 28.59 -10.32
C VAL A 36 38.49 28.97 -9.67
N MET A 37 38.08 30.24 -9.77
CA MET A 37 36.78 30.70 -9.28
C MET A 37 35.64 30.11 -10.10
N GLU A 38 35.74 30.18 -11.43
CA GLU A 38 34.77 29.58 -12.36
C GLU A 38 34.65 28.07 -12.18
N LEU A 39 35.77 27.36 -12.04
CA LEU A 39 35.78 25.92 -11.73
C LEU A 39 35.16 25.60 -10.37
N SER A 40 35.35 26.46 -9.36
CA SER A 40 34.73 26.27 -8.05
C SER A 40 33.22 26.44 -8.14
N GLU A 41 32.73 27.42 -8.90
CA GLU A 41 31.31 27.67 -9.10
C GLU A 41 30.65 26.54 -9.89
N ALA A 42 31.28 26.10 -10.98
CA ALA A 42 30.81 24.97 -11.78
C ALA A 42 30.71 23.68 -10.94
N ASN A 43 31.70 23.41 -10.08
CA ASN A 43 31.65 22.26 -9.18
C ASN A 43 30.54 22.39 -8.13
N GLU A 44 30.29 23.59 -7.60
CA GLU A 44 29.20 23.82 -6.64
C GLU A 44 27.83 23.55 -7.29
N VAL A 45 27.63 23.98 -8.55
CA VAL A 45 26.44 23.67 -9.34
C VAL A 45 26.31 22.16 -9.61
N LEU A 46 27.40 21.48 -9.98
CA LEU A 46 27.41 20.04 -10.21
C LEU A 46 27.11 19.23 -8.94
N GLU A 47 27.67 19.63 -7.80
CA GLU A 47 27.36 19.03 -6.51
C GLU A 47 25.87 19.22 -6.14
N GLY A 48 25.31 20.40 -6.40
CA GLY A 48 23.89 20.67 -6.23
C GLY A 48 23.01 19.80 -7.13
N TYR A 49 23.37 19.69 -8.41
CA TYR A 49 22.66 18.86 -9.38
C TYR A 49 22.70 17.38 -9.02
N ASN A 50 23.87 16.85 -8.65
CA ASN A 50 24.04 15.47 -8.20
C ASN A 50 23.22 15.16 -6.95
N ARG A 51 23.14 16.10 -6.01
CA ARG A 51 22.30 15.95 -4.81
C ARG A 51 20.82 15.90 -5.17
N SER A 52 20.36 16.80 -6.05
CA SER A 52 18.98 16.80 -6.53
C SER A 52 18.64 15.53 -7.30
N LEU A 53 19.55 15.01 -8.13
CA LEU A 53 19.36 13.77 -8.86
C LEU A 53 19.25 12.58 -7.91
N SER A 54 20.12 12.52 -6.90
CA SER A 54 20.10 11.45 -5.91
C SER A 54 18.78 11.42 -5.14
N LEU A 55 18.27 12.58 -4.73
CA LEU A 55 16.95 12.70 -4.10
C LEU A 55 15.82 12.20 -5.00
N LYS A 56 15.79 12.66 -6.26
CA LYS A 56 14.79 12.19 -7.24
C LYS A 56 14.88 10.69 -7.51
N MET A 57 16.09 10.13 -7.52
CA MET A 57 16.27 8.69 -7.67
C MET A 57 15.66 7.92 -6.50
N VAL A 58 15.86 8.38 -5.26
CA VAL A 58 15.26 7.77 -4.07
C VAL A 58 13.74 7.85 -4.16
N GLU A 59 13.18 9.04 -4.42
CA GLU A 59 11.73 9.23 -4.57
C GLU A 59 11.12 8.31 -5.63
N ARG A 60 11.73 8.23 -6.82
CA ARG A 60 11.25 7.35 -7.89
C ARG A 60 11.37 5.87 -7.54
N THR A 61 12.41 5.49 -6.80
CA THR A 61 12.59 4.10 -6.36
C THR A 61 11.49 3.71 -5.37
N GLU A 62 11.13 4.61 -4.44
CA GLU A 62 10.02 4.40 -3.51
C GLU A 62 8.67 4.33 -4.22
N GLU A 63 8.40 5.25 -5.17
CA GLU A 63 7.18 5.23 -5.99
C GLU A 63 7.03 3.90 -6.74
N LEU A 64 8.11 3.43 -7.39
CA LEU A 64 8.11 2.17 -8.13
C LEU A 64 7.88 0.98 -7.20
N GLN A 65 8.51 0.97 -6.02
CA GLN A 65 8.33 -0.11 -5.07
C GLN A 65 6.88 -0.18 -4.57
N ASN A 66 6.26 0.97 -4.30
CA ASN A 66 4.85 1.03 -3.91
C ASN A 66 3.93 0.53 -5.02
N LEU A 67 4.18 0.96 -6.27
CA LEU A 67 3.40 0.52 -7.43
C LEU A 67 3.53 -0.99 -7.65
N LEU A 68 4.73 -1.54 -7.50
CA LEU A 68 4.96 -2.99 -7.60
C LEU A 68 4.20 -3.76 -6.53
N ASN A 69 4.19 -3.28 -5.29
CA ASN A 69 3.44 -3.92 -4.21
C ASN A 69 1.94 -3.92 -4.51
N THR A 70 1.38 -2.78 -4.95
CA THR A 70 -0.04 -2.69 -5.33
C THR A 70 -0.38 -3.62 -6.49
N LEU A 71 0.46 -3.67 -7.53
CA LEU A 71 0.25 -4.57 -8.67
C LEU A 71 0.33 -6.04 -8.26
N GLN A 72 1.22 -6.40 -7.32
CA GLN A 72 1.30 -7.76 -6.80
C GLN A 72 0.04 -8.14 -6.02
N GLU A 73 -0.48 -7.24 -5.19
CA GLU A 73 -1.74 -7.44 -4.46
C GLU A 73 -2.93 -7.61 -5.41
N GLU A 74 -3.05 -6.74 -6.43
CA GLU A 74 -4.10 -6.84 -7.45
C GLU A 74 -4.01 -8.16 -8.22
N LYS A 75 -2.80 -8.59 -8.59
CA LYS A 75 -2.58 -9.85 -9.30
C LYS A 75 -2.96 -11.05 -8.43
N ALA A 76 -2.52 -11.07 -7.16
CA ALA A 76 -2.86 -12.15 -6.23
C ALA A 76 -4.38 -12.24 -6.03
N PHE A 77 -5.06 -11.10 -5.90
CA PHE A 77 -6.50 -11.04 -5.84
C PHE A 77 -7.16 -11.58 -7.12
N GLN A 78 -6.65 -11.22 -8.29
CA GLN A 78 -7.18 -11.69 -9.57
C GLN A 78 -6.98 -13.19 -9.78
N GLU A 79 -5.86 -13.74 -9.34
CA GLU A 79 -5.58 -15.19 -9.37
C GLU A 79 -6.52 -15.96 -8.42
N ALA A 80 -6.71 -15.45 -7.19
CA ALA A 80 -7.67 -16.01 -6.25
C ALA A 80 -9.11 -15.96 -6.83
N TYR A 81 -9.48 -14.84 -7.44
CA TYR A 81 -10.77 -14.66 -8.10
C TYR A 81 -10.96 -15.66 -9.24
N ASN A 82 -9.99 -15.79 -10.15
CA ASN A 82 -10.07 -16.74 -11.26
C ASN A 82 -10.19 -18.17 -10.75
N THR A 83 -9.42 -18.54 -9.73
CA THR A 83 -9.50 -19.87 -9.08
C THR A 83 -10.91 -20.12 -8.53
N LEU A 84 -11.50 -19.11 -7.90
CA LEU A 84 -12.86 -19.18 -7.35
C LEU A 84 -13.89 -19.34 -8.48
N VAL A 85 -13.80 -18.55 -9.56
CA VAL A 85 -14.68 -18.66 -10.74
C VAL A 85 -14.56 -20.03 -11.42
N THR A 86 -13.35 -20.57 -11.56
CA THR A 86 -13.16 -21.91 -12.15
C THR A 86 -13.80 -22.99 -11.28
N LYS A 87 -13.70 -22.89 -9.94
CA LYS A 87 -14.41 -23.78 -9.03
C LYS A 87 -15.93 -23.63 -9.16
N LEU A 88 -16.44 -22.40 -9.25
CA LEU A 88 -17.87 -22.10 -9.42
C LEU A 88 -18.48 -22.69 -10.70
N ASN A 89 -17.70 -22.80 -11.78
CA ASN A 89 -18.17 -23.31 -13.07
C ASN A 89 -18.10 -24.83 -13.22
N SER A 90 -17.48 -25.55 -12.28
CA SER A 90 -17.53 -27.02 -12.25
C SER A 90 -18.86 -27.47 -11.61
N SER A 91 -19.51 -28.50 -12.16
CA SER A 91 -20.89 -28.96 -11.85
C SER A 91 -21.11 -29.52 -10.44
N VAL A 92 -20.61 -28.82 -9.44
CA VAL A 92 -20.61 -29.18 -8.03
C VAL A 92 -21.92 -28.71 -7.40
N GLU A 93 -22.48 -29.53 -6.51
CA GLU A 93 -23.59 -29.14 -5.65
C GLU A 93 -23.30 -27.76 -5.04
N LEU A 94 -24.18 -26.79 -5.28
CA LEU A 94 -24.01 -25.38 -4.92
C LEU A 94 -23.50 -25.20 -3.47
N ASP A 95 -23.95 -26.04 -2.55
CA ASP A 95 -23.50 -26.04 -1.16
C ASP A 95 -22.01 -26.34 -0.98
N GLN A 96 -21.50 -27.38 -1.65
CA GLN A 96 -20.09 -27.74 -1.59
C GLN A 96 -19.22 -26.65 -2.21
N LEU A 97 -19.72 -26.03 -3.28
CA LEU A 97 -19.06 -24.92 -3.92
C LEU A 97 -18.96 -23.67 -3.03
N LEU A 98 -20.08 -23.28 -2.39
CA LEU A 98 -20.11 -22.13 -1.48
C LEU A 98 -19.21 -22.37 -0.26
N LYS A 99 -19.16 -23.61 0.22
CA LYS A 99 -18.28 -24.03 1.32
C LYS A 99 -16.79 -23.94 0.96
N ASP A 100 -16.42 -24.38 -0.24
CA ASP A 100 -15.04 -24.29 -0.74
C ASP A 100 -14.63 -22.84 -1.01
N ALA A 101 -15.55 -22.03 -1.55
CA ALA A 101 -15.35 -20.60 -1.76
C ALA A 101 -15.14 -19.87 -0.42
N LEU A 102 -15.97 -20.12 0.58
CA LEU A 102 -15.82 -19.54 1.92
C LEU A 102 -14.49 -19.96 2.55
N SER A 103 -14.11 -21.23 2.44
CA SER A 103 -12.85 -21.72 3.01
C SER A 103 -11.64 -21.08 2.32
N GLY A 104 -11.63 -20.97 0.99
CA GLY A 104 -10.56 -20.31 0.26
C GLY A 104 -10.45 -18.82 0.57
N MET A 105 -11.58 -18.12 0.74
CA MET A 105 -11.58 -16.70 1.16
C MET A 105 -11.01 -16.53 2.57
N LEU A 106 -11.34 -17.41 3.50
CA LEU A 106 -10.82 -17.34 4.87
C LEU A 106 -9.31 -17.62 4.93
N GLU A 107 -8.81 -18.58 4.15
CA GLU A 107 -7.38 -18.84 4.03
C GLU A 107 -6.62 -17.66 3.41
N PHE A 108 -7.18 -17.04 2.36
CA PHE A 108 -6.56 -15.87 1.71
C PHE A 108 -6.53 -14.63 2.60
N THR A 109 -7.56 -14.44 3.44
CA THR A 109 -7.68 -13.27 4.33
C THR A 109 -7.13 -13.51 5.73
N ASP A 110 -6.46 -14.66 5.95
CA ASP A 110 -6.00 -15.11 7.27
C ASP A 110 -7.07 -14.97 8.37
N SER A 111 -8.31 -15.27 8.00
CA SER A 111 -9.49 -15.08 8.85
C SER A 111 -9.91 -16.40 9.49
N LEU A 112 -10.13 -16.37 10.80
CA LEU A 112 -10.53 -17.56 11.57
C LEU A 112 -12.00 -17.93 11.38
N VAL A 113 -12.83 -16.96 11.04
CA VAL A 113 -14.29 -17.05 11.07
C VAL A 113 -14.89 -16.33 9.87
N GLY A 114 -15.92 -16.90 9.26
CA GLY A 114 -16.67 -16.25 8.19
C GLY A 114 -18.07 -16.81 8.01
N ILE A 115 -18.97 -15.97 7.51
CA ILE A 115 -20.33 -16.35 7.14
C ILE A 115 -20.60 -15.80 5.73
N LEU A 116 -21.14 -16.65 4.86
CA LEU A 116 -21.59 -16.31 3.53
C LEU A 116 -23.10 -16.08 3.52
N TYR A 117 -23.54 -14.95 3.00
CA TYR A 117 -24.95 -14.62 2.83
C TYR A 117 -25.31 -14.55 1.35
N LEU A 118 -26.46 -15.10 0.97
CA LEU A 118 -27.06 -14.90 -0.35
C LEU A 118 -28.28 -13.99 -0.26
N PHE A 119 -28.38 -13.07 -1.21
CA PHE A 119 -29.55 -12.21 -1.32
C PHE A 119 -30.62 -12.87 -2.18
N ASN A 120 -31.79 -13.10 -1.61
CA ASN A 120 -32.95 -13.59 -2.33
C ASN A 120 -33.78 -12.38 -2.83
N LYS A 121 -33.89 -12.23 -4.15
CA LYS A 121 -34.64 -11.12 -4.79
C LYS A 121 -36.15 -11.18 -4.50
N GLU A 122 -36.71 -12.37 -4.30
CA GLU A 122 -38.16 -12.54 -4.06
C GLU A 122 -38.54 -12.17 -2.63
N SER A 123 -37.78 -12.67 -1.65
CA SER A 123 -38.04 -12.38 -0.23
C SER A 123 -37.43 -11.05 0.24
N GLN A 124 -36.52 -10.45 -0.53
CA GLN A 124 -35.74 -9.26 -0.15
C GLN A 124 -34.92 -9.49 1.15
N LEU A 125 -34.53 -10.73 1.40
CA LEU A 125 -33.75 -11.13 2.57
C LEU A 125 -32.36 -11.64 2.18
N LEU A 126 -31.41 -11.40 3.06
CA LEU A 126 -30.08 -12.00 3.09
C LEU A 126 -30.10 -13.24 3.97
N GLU A 127 -29.87 -14.40 3.39
CA GLU A 127 -29.88 -15.68 4.11
C GLU A 127 -28.46 -16.21 4.27
N ALA A 128 -28.09 -16.59 5.49
CA ALA A 128 -26.82 -17.23 5.79
C ALA A 128 -26.82 -18.66 5.24
N VAL A 129 -26.08 -18.89 4.16
CA VAL A 129 -26.06 -20.19 3.47
C VAL A 129 -24.88 -21.06 3.91
N GLN A 130 -23.76 -20.46 4.31
CA GLN A 130 -22.56 -21.18 4.75
C GLN A 130 -21.85 -20.40 5.85
N TRP A 131 -21.19 -21.10 6.76
CA TRP A 131 -20.40 -20.50 7.83
C TRP A 131 -19.25 -21.40 8.26
N LYS A 132 -18.18 -20.80 8.78
CA LYS A 132 -17.00 -21.49 9.32
C LYS A 132 -16.53 -20.77 10.57
N GLY A 133 -16.22 -21.52 11.63
CA GLY A 133 -15.74 -21.00 12.92
C GLY A 133 -16.80 -20.35 13.82
N VAL A 134 -17.95 -19.93 13.27
CA VAL A 134 -19.09 -19.40 14.04
C VAL A 134 -20.41 -19.81 13.39
N GLU A 135 -21.41 -20.20 14.18
CA GLU A 135 -22.78 -20.33 13.69
C GLU A 135 -23.54 -19.02 13.95
N PRO A 136 -24.18 -18.41 12.94
CA PRO A 136 -24.96 -17.20 13.15
C PRO A 136 -26.24 -17.50 13.95
N GLU A 137 -26.47 -16.75 15.04
CA GLU A 137 -27.73 -16.80 15.78
C GLU A 137 -28.92 -16.39 14.90
N LYS A 138 -28.71 -15.33 14.09
CA LYS A 138 -29.69 -14.85 13.12
C LYS A 138 -29.28 -15.27 11.72
N LYS A 139 -30.08 -16.14 11.10
CA LYS A 139 -29.80 -16.68 9.76
C LYS A 139 -30.33 -15.81 8.62
N ALA A 140 -31.12 -14.77 8.92
CA ALA A 140 -31.69 -13.89 7.90
C ALA A 140 -31.65 -12.40 8.28
N PHE A 141 -31.30 -11.53 7.34
CA PHE A 141 -31.26 -10.07 7.51
C PHE A 141 -32.06 -9.37 6.40
N ALA A 142 -32.82 -8.34 6.74
CA ALA A 142 -33.41 -7.45 5.74
C ALA A 142 -32.36 -6.47 5.19
N LEU A 143 -32.67 -5.81 4.07
CA LEU A 143 -31.86 -4.70 3.56
C LEU A 143 -31.72 -3.59 4.62
N GLY A 144 -30.50 -3.09 4.81
CA GLY A 144 -30.18 -2.10 5.84
C GLY A 144 -30.13 -2.64 7.28
N GLU A 145 -30.45 -3.92 7.48
CA GLU A 145 -30.44 -4.51 8.82
C GLU A 145 -29.09 -5.13 9.18
N GLY A 146 -28.48 -4.61 10.25
CA GLY A 146 -27.16 -5.06 10.70
C GLY A 146 -26.07 -4.82 9.66
N LEU A 147 -24.86 -5.33 9.92
CA LEU A 147 -23.73 -5.16 8.99
C LEU A 147 -23.97 -5.82 7.62
N PRO A 148 -24.50 -7.07 7.53
CA PRO A 148 -24.74 -7.70 6.22
C PRO A 148 -25.80 -6.94 5.41
N GLY A 149 -26.92 -6.56 6.03
CA GLY A 149 -27.99 -5.81 5.36
C GLY A 149 -27.55 -4.42 4.92
N GLN A 150 -26.77 -3.73 5.75
CA GLN A 150 -26.19 -2.42 5.42
C GLN A 150 -25.19 -2.51 4.26
N ALA A 151 -24.32 -3.53 4.25
CA ALA A 151 -23.34 -3.71 3.18
C ALA A 151 -24.00 -3.87 1.81
N ILE A 152 -25.13 -4.59 1.75
CA ILE A 152 -25.90 -4.73 0.51
C ILE A 152 -26.65 -3.45 0.13
N GLN A 153 -27.26 -2.77 1.10
CA GLN A 153 -27.98 -1.54 0.85
C GLN A 153 -27.05 -0.45 0.28
N GLU A 154 -25.86 -0.32 0.85
CA GLU A 154 -24.89 0.70 0.49
C GLU A 154 -23.96 0.30 -0.67
N LYS A 155 -24.02 -0.97 -1.11
CA LYS A 155 -23.19 -1.53 -2.18
C LYS A 155 -21.69 -1.27 -2.02
N ARG A 156 -21.20 -1.37 -0.79
CA ARG A 156 -19.80 -1.12 -0.46
C ARG A 156 -19.28 -2.07 0.61
N PHE A 157 -17.96 -2.21 0.67
CA PHE A 157 -17.31 -2.90 1.76
C PHE A 157 -17.45 -2.09 3.05
N ILE A 158 -17.84 -2.79 4.12
CA ILE A 158 -17.89 -2.24 5.47
C ILE A 158 -16.82 -2.96 6.28
N HIS A 159 -15.85 -2.18 6.74
CA HIS A 159 -14.78 -2.65 7.61
C HIS A 159 -14.99 -2.08 9.01
N VAL A 160 -15.14 -2.97 10.00
CA VAL A 160 -15.33 -2.59 11.41
C VAL A 160 -14.16 -3.11 12.23
N THR A 161 -13.39 -2.19 12.80
CA THR A 161 -12.21 -2.50 13.65
C THR A 161 -12.57 -2.62 15.13
N HIS A 162 -13.66 -2.01 15.55
CA HIS A 162 -14.12 -1.97 16.94
C HIS A 162 -15.62 -2.24 16.99
N PRO A 163 -16.06 -3.52 16.98
CA PRO A 163 -17.47 -3.84 17.14
C PRO A 163 -17.96 -3.33 18.50
N PRO A 164 -19.18 -2.76 18.60
CA PRO A 164 -19.75 -2.38 19.89
C PRO A 164 -19.87 -3.63 20.79
N HIS A 165 -19.67 -3.45 22.09
CA HIS A 165 -19.76 -4.54 23.10
C HIS A 165 -21.11 -5.28 23.12
N SER A 166 -22.15 -4.70 22.51
CA SER A 166 -23.48 -5.27 22.34
C SER A 166 -23.62 -6.18 21.10
N ALA A 167 -22.58 -6.36 20.29
CA ALA A 167 -22.63 -7.21 19.11
C ALA A 167 -22.78 -8.68 19.53
N LYS A 168 -23.95 -9.27 19.24
CA LYS A 168 -24.30 -10.66 19.55
C LYS A 168 -23.67 -11.63 18.53
N PHE A 169 -22.36 -11.85 18.64
CA PHE A 169 -21.68 -12.94 17.95
C PHE A 169 -20.91 -13.76 18.99
N SER A 170 -21.36 -14.99 19.27
CA SER A 170 -20.63 -15.92 20.15
C SER A 170 -19.68 -16.75 19.30
N ILE A 171 -18.38 -16.46 19.33
CA ILE A 171 -17.37 -17.36 18.76
C ILE A 171 -17.10 -18.44 19.81
N LYS A 172 -17.60 -19.66 19.57
CA LYS A 172 -17.27 -20.83 20.40
C LYS A 172 -15.91 -21.37 20.01
N GLY A 173 -14.86 -20.59 20.27
CA GLY A 173 -13.49 -21.12 20.26
C GLY A 173 -13.34 -21.92 21.54
N GLY A 174 -13.34 -23.25 21.47
CA GLY A 174 -13.51 -24.20 22.60
C GLY A 174 -12.50 -24.13 23.76
N ILE A 175 -11.89 -22.97 24.02
CA ILE A 175 -10.99 -22.68 25.13
C ILE A 175 -11.32 -21.34 25.82
N PHE A 176 -11.95 -20.34 25.17
CA PHE A 176 -12.37 -19.07 25.81
C PHE A 176 -13.48 -18.34 25.03
N ASP A 177 -14.53 -17.89 25.73
CA ASP A 177 -15.52 -16.95 25.20
C ASP A 177 -14.96 -15.52 25.23
N GLY A 178 -14.84 -14.89 24.06
CA GLY A 178 -14.58 -13.45 23.94
C GLY A 178 -13.30 -13.10 23.18
N TRP A 179 -13.42 -12.93 21.87
CA TRP A 179 -12.40 -12.28 21.04
C TRP A 179 -12.99 -11.15 20.19
N ARG A 180 -12.21 -10.08 20.01
CA ARG A 180 -12.49 -8.96 19.11
C ARG A 180 -12.13 -9.38 17.69
N GLY A 181 -13.15 -9.63 16.86
CA GLY A 181 -12.96 -9.95 15.44
C GLY A 181 -12.88 -8.69 14.57
N ILE A 182 -12.14 -8.80 13.46
CA ILE A 182 -12.23 -7.88 12.33
C ILE A 182 -13.34 -8.41 11.42
N TYR A 183 -14.29 -7.56 11.05
CA TYR A 183 -15.45 -7.97 10.23
C TYR A 183 -15.32 -7.40 8.83
N TYR A 184 -15.40 -8.28 7.84
CA TYR A 184 -15.50 -7.93 6.43
C TYR A 184 -16.86 -8.39 5.90
N ALA A 185 -17.68 -7.44 5.45
CA ALA A 185 -18.89 -7.74 4.68
C ALA A 185 -18.58 -7.47 3.20
N PHE A 186 -18.61 -8.52 2.38
CA PHE A 186 -18.35 -8.44 0.94
C PHE A 186 -19.67 -8.49 0.17
N GLN A 187 -19.90 -7.53 -0.72
CA GLN A 187 -20.84 -7.68 -1.83
C GLN A 187 -20.04 -7.63 -3.13
N ARG A 188 -20.06 -8.72 -3.90
CA ARG A 188 -19.77 -8.64 -5.33
C ARG A 188 -20.86 -9.36 -6.10
N MET A 189 -21.40 -8.64 -7.07
CA MET A 189 -22.44 -9.07 -7.99
C MET A 189 -22.07 -10.41 -8.62
N PHE A 190 -22.78 -11.47 -8.24
CA PHE A 190 -23.08 -12.50 -9.22
C PHE A 190 -23.94 -11.80 -10.27
N ALA A 191 -23.37 -11.64 -11.46
CA ALA A 191 -24.09 -11.25 -12.64
C ALA A 191 -25.34 -12.13 -12.75
N GLU A 192 -26.43 -11.51 -13.18
CA GLU A 192 -27.69 -12.15 -13.53
C GLU A 192 -27.40 -13.42 -14.35
N ILE A 193 -27.77 -14.58 -13.78
CA ILE A 193 -28.12 -15.76 -14.58
C ILE A 193 -29.58 -15.57 -14.98
#